data_AF-B2BG40-F1
#
_entry.id   AF-B2BG40-F1
#
_cell.length_a   1.000
_cell.length_b   1.000
_cell.length_c   1.000
_cell.angle_alpha   90.00
_cell.angle_beta   90.00
_cell.angle_gamma   90.00
#
_symmetry.space_group_name_H-M   'P 1'
#
loop_
_entity.id
_entity.type
_entity.pdbx_description
1 polymer ?
#
loop_
_entity_poly.entity_id
_entity_poly.type
_entity_poly.pdbx_seq_one_letter_code
_entity_poly.pdbx_strand_id
1 'polypeptide(L)'
;WTLVGAGIFSQRNTVKTMASLIPDGGRWIEAAAASFEPEKNQVTLEDGSRLAYRQLVVAPGLKLDWDAVEGLRETLGKNAVTSNYRFDYAPYTWELVKNLRSGRALFTQPAMPM
;
A
#
# COMPACT_ATOMS: atom_id res chain seq x y z
N TRP A 1 2.09 -6.21 5.71
CA TRP A 1 1.26 -7.02 6.63
C TRP A 1 1.88 -8.40 6.95
N THR A 2 3.11 -8.42 7.48
CA THR A 2 3.85 -9.68 7.75
C THR A 2 3.15 -10.57 8.78
N LEU A 3 2.76 -10.02 9.93
CA LEU A 3 2.17 -10.79 11.03
C LEU A 3 0.71 -11.23 10.77
N VAL A 4 0.02 -10.58 9.83
CA VAL A 4 -1.28 -11.07 9.34
C VAL A 4 -1.07 -12.28 8.42
N GLY A 5 -0.09 -12.22 7.52
CA GLY A 5 0.28 -13.37 6.68
C GLY A 5 0.85 -14.57 7.46
N ALA A 6 1.34 -14.34 8.68
CA ALA A 6 1.76 -15.37 9.62
C ALA A 6 0.63 -15.88 10.53
N GLY A 7 -0.59 -15.34 10.44
CA GLY A 7 -1.74 -15.76 11.25
C GLY A 7 -1.74 -15.27 12.70
N ILE A 8 -0.83 -14.36 13.08
CA ILE A 8 -0.70 -13.84 14.46
C ILE A 8 -1.70 -12.72 14.72
N PHE A 9 -1.92 -11.85 13.73
CA PHE A 9 -2.88 -10.74 13.85
C PHE A 9 -4.05 -10.88 12.88
N SER A 10 -5.23 -10.42 13.34
CA SER A 10 -6.33 -10.14 12.44
C SER A 10 -6.02 -8.90 11.62
N GLN A 11 -6.33 -8.98 10.33
CA GLN A 11 -6.20 -7.87 9.39
C GLN A 11 -6.94 -6.61 9.88
N ARG A 12 -8.10 -6.74 10.52
CA ARG A 12 -8.88 -5.60 11.04
C ARG A 12 -8.16 -4.82 12.15
N ASN A 13 -7.26 -5.47 12.89
CA ASN A 13 -6.51 -4.83 13.97
C ASN A 13 -5.42 -3.86 13.45
N THR A 14 -5.18 -3.86 12.15
CA THR A 14 -4.07 -3.13 11.51
C THR A 14 -4.53 -1.91 10.73
N VAL A 15 -5.81 -1.58 10.78
CA VAL A 15 -6.41 -0.47 10.02
C VAL A 15 -7.27 0.40 10.92
N LYS A 16 -7.30 1.69 10.60
CA LYS A 16 -8.13 2.72 11.23
C LYS A 16 -8.65 3.66 10.16
N THR A 17 -9.72 4.38 10.44
CA THR A 17 -10.20 5.43 9.53
C THR A 17 -9.18 6.56 9.52
N MET A 18 -8.88 7.11 8.34
CA MET A 18 -7.88 8.17 8.22
C MET A 18 -8.27 9.40 9.05
N ALA A 19 -9.56 9.79 9.02
CA ALA A 19 -10.11 10.87 9.84
C ALA A 19 -9.77 10.75 11.33
N SER A 20 -9.76 9.53 11.89
CA SER A 20 -9.45 9.31 13.31
C SER A 20 -7.97 9.51 13.68
N LEU A 21 -7.10 9.65 12.69
CA LEU A 21 -5.66 9.84 12.85
C LEU A 21 -5.20 11.26 12.54
N ILE A 22 -6.09 12.12 12.03
CA ILE A 22 -5.78 13.52 11.78
C ILE A 22 -5.72 14.24 13.13
N PRO A 23 -4.61 14.95 13.45
CA PRO A 23 -4.49 15.65 14.73
C PRO A 23 -5.43 16.85 14.82
N ASP A 24 -5.75 17.25 16.05
CA ASP A 24 -6.53 18.46 16.31
C ASP A 24 -5.88 19.68 15.63
N GLY A 25 -6.71 20.47 14.94
CA GLY A 25 -6.25 21.62 14.14
C GLY A 25 -5.66 21.26 12.76
N GLY A 26 -5.47 19.98 12.46
CA GLY A 26 -5.11 19.49 11.14
C GLY A 26 -6.29 19.57 10.17
N ARG A 27 -6.06 20.13 8.98
CA ARG A 27 -7.05 20.07 7.89
C ARG A 27 -6.74 18.89 6.99
N TRP A 28 -7.63 17.91 6.97
CA TRP A 28 -7.56 16.82 6.00
C TRP A 28 -8.19 17.24 4.68
N ILE A 29 -7.44 17.05 3.58
CA ILE A 29 -7.90 17.28 2.22
C ILE A 29 -7.91 15.93 1.53
N GLU A 30 -9.10 15.38 1.29
CA GLU A 30 -9.31 14.08 0.66
C GLU A 30 -9.19 14.17 -0.87
N ALA A 31 -7.98 14.49 -1.34
CA ALA A 31 -7.69 14.56 -2.78
C ALA A 31 -6.24 14.12 -3.04
N ALA A 32 -6.00 13.49 -4.19
CA ALA A 32 -4.65 13.19 -4.62
C ALA A 32 -3.91 14.47 -5.09
N ALA A 33 -2.64 14.59 -4.74
CA ALA A 33 -1.75 15.56 -5.37
C ALA A 33 -1.41 15.08 -6.78
N ALA A 34 -1.72 15.90 -7.79
CA ALA A 34 -1.46 15.58 -9.20
C ALA A 34 -0.08 16.07 -9.65
N SER A 35 0.34 17.25 -9.20
CA SER A 35 1.67 17.79 -9.52
C SER A 35 2.18 18.78 -8.47
N PHE A 36 3.50 18.93 -8.43
CA PHE A 36 4.19 19.90 -7.60
C PHE A 36 4.65 21.08 -8.47
N GLU A 37 4.44 22.31 -8.00
CA GLU A 37 4.96 23.54 -8.60
C GLU A 37 5.86 24.28 -7.58
N PRO A 38 7.09 23.78 -7.33
CA PRO A 38 7.93 24.29 -6.24
C PRO A 38 8.29 25.77 -6.39
N GLU A 39 8.52 26.22 -7.62
CA GLU A 39 8.85 27.62 -7.95
C GLU A 39 7.75 28.61 -7.56
N LYS A 40 6.51 28.12 -7.43
CA LYS A 40 5.34 28.91 -7.03
C LYS A 40 4.88 28.61 -5.60
N ASN A 41 5.60 27.73 -4.91
CA ASN A 41 5.22 27.14 -3.64
C ASN A 41 3.79 26.58 -3.66
N GLN A 42 3.46 25.76 -4.66
CA GLN A 42 2.10 25.24 -4.86
C GLN A 42 2.06 23.74 -5.18
N VAL A 43 0.93 23.11 -4.86
CA VAL A 43 0.56 21.76 -5.29
C VAL A 43 -0.75 21.85 -6.06
N THR A 44 -0.83 21.21 -7.22
CA THR A 44 -2.08 21.02 -7.95
C THR A 44 -2.70 19.69 -7.54
N LEU A 45 -3.99 19.70 -7.19
CA LEU A 45 -4.75 18.50 -6.85
C LEU A 45 -5.35 17.87 -8.11
N GLU A 46 -5.83 16.63 -7.98
CA GLU A 46 -6.43 15.88 -9.09
C GLU A 46 -7.68 16.53 -9.70
N ASP A 47 -8.39 17.37 -8.93
CA ASP A 47 -9.52 18.16 -9.40
C ASP A 47 -9.10 19.47 -10.12
N GLY A 48 -7.80 19.72 -10.25
CA GLY A 48 -7.22 20.92 -10.86
C GLY A 48 -7.12 22.13 -9.93
N SER A 49 -7.62 22.04 -8.70
CA SER A 49 -7.46 23.09 -7.70
C SER A 49 -6.00 23.19 -7.22
N ARG A 50 -5.64 24.33 -6.62
CA ARG A 50 -4.26 24.62 -6.20
C ARG A 50 -4.18 24.97 -4.74
N LEU A 51 -3.19 24.41 -4.06
CA LEU A 51 -2.85 24.70 -2.68
C LEU A 51 -1.49 25.37 -2.60
N ALA A 52 -1.46 26.61 -2.10
CA ALA A 52 -0.22 27.29 -1.78
C ALA A 52 0.32 26.83 -0.42
N TYR A 53 1.64 26.81 -0.27
CA TYR A 53 2.32 26.48 0.97
C TYR A 53 3.45 27.47 1.26
N ARG A 54 3.88 27.53 2.53
CA ARG A 54 5.16 28.16 2.91
C ARG A 54 6.28 27.13 3.01
N GLN A 55 5.93 25.92 3.44
CA GLN A 55 6.81 24.77 3.51
C GLN A 55 6.01 23.53 3.10
N LEU A 56 6.64 22.60 2.39
CA LEU A 56 6.04 21.36 1.93
C LEU A 56 6.83 20.18 2.47
N VAL A 57 6.15 19.27 3.16
CA VAL A 57 6.68 17.96 3.55
C VAL A 57 6.06 16.91 2.63
N VAL A 58 6.90 16.14 1.95
CA VAL A 58 6.47 15.15 0.95
C VAL A 58 6.64 13.75 1.53
N ALA A 59 5.53 13.02 1.71
CA ALA A 59 5.51 11.65 2.24
C ALA A 59 4.57 10.71 1.45
N PRO A 60 4.74 10.54 0.12
CA PRO A 60 3.83 9.79 -0.75
C PRO A 60 3.94 8.27 -0.61
N GLY A 61 4.94 7.77 0.12
CA GLY A 61 5.23 6.35 0.21
C GLY A 61 5.83 5.78 -1.08
N LEU A 62 5.59 4.48 -1.32
CA LEU A 62 6.08 3.73 -2.47
C LEU A 62 4.91 3.20 -3.30
N LYS A 63 5.12 3.06 -4.61
CA LYS A 63 4.18 2.39 -5.51
C LYS A 63 4.59 0.93 -5.66
N LEU A 64 3.66 0.02 -5.43
CA LEU A 64 3.83 -1.40 -5.75
C LEU A 64 3.58 -1.62 -7.24
N ASP A 65 4.62 -2.00 -7.98
CA ASP A 65 4.54 -2.25 -9.41
C ASP A 65 4.31 -3.73 -9.72
N TRP A 66 3.05 -4.16 -9.62
CA TRP A 66 2.68 -5.54 -9.89
C TRP A 66 2.85 -5.94 -11.36
N ASP A 67 2.87 -4.96 -12.26
CA ASP A 67 2.97 -5.19 -13.71
C ASP A 67 4.43 -5.41 -14.15
N ALA A 68 5.39 -5.11 -13.28
CA ALA A 68 6.81 -5.42 -13.51
C ALA A 68 7.11 -6.93 -13.53
N VAL A 69 6.18 -7.78 -13.07
CA VAL A 69 6.27 -9.23 -13.17
C VAL A 69 5.14 -9.73 -14.06
N GLU A 70 5.51 -10.27 -15.22
CA GLU A 70 4.57 -10.79 -16.20
C GLU A 70 3.61 -11.83 -15.57
N GLY A 71 2.31 -11.62 -15.76
CA GLY A 71 1.25 -12.51 -15.28
C GLY A 71 0.94 -12.40 -13.77
N LEU A 72 1.65 -11.54 -13.02
CA LEU A 72 1.48 -11.47 -11.56
C LEU A 72 0.13 -10.87 -11.18
N ARG A 73 -0.26 -9.75 -11.78
CA ARG A 73 -1.51 -9.05 -11.43
C ARG A 73 -2.73 -9.93 -11.62
N GLU A 74 -2.74 -10.74 -12.66
CA GLU A 74 -3.84 -11.63 -13.02
C GLU A 74 -4.01 -12.75 -11.99
N THR A 75 -2.91 -13.25 -11.42
CA THR A 75 -2.91 -14.43 -10.55
C THR A 75 -2.85 -14.12 -9.05
N LEU A 76 -2.48 -12.89 -8.68
CA LEU A 76 -2.33 -12.48 -7.28
C LEU A 76 -3.66 -12.57 -6.51
N GLY A 77 -3.63 -13.29 -5.38
CA GLY A 77 -4.82 -13.59 -4.58
C GLY A 77 -5.57 -14.85 -5.00
N LYS A 78 -5.08 -15.59 -6.00
CA LYS A 78 -5.60 -16.89 -6.45
C LYS A 78 -4.46 -17.81 -6.85
N ASN A 79 -4.75 -19.04 -7.29
CA ASN A 79 -3.76 -19.99 -7.83
C ASN A 79 -2.49 -20.17 -6.94
N ALA A 80 -2.63 -20.13 -5.62
CA ALA A 80 -1.53 -20.15 -4.65
C ALA A 80 -0.47 -19.02 -4.79
N VAL A 81 -0.79 -17.89 -5.43
CA VAL A 81 0.07 -16.70 -5.51
C VAL A 81 -0.48 -15.58 -4.64
N THR A 82 0.36 -15.01 -3.77
CA THR A 82 -0.06 -14.04 -2.75
C THR A 82 1.04 -13.00 -2.48
N SER A 83 0.70 -11.92 -1.77
CA SER A 83 1.67 -10.96 -1.26
C SER A 83 1.20 -10.31 0.05
N ASN A 84 2.10 -10.22 1.02
CA ASN A 84 1.84 -9.52 2.28
C ASN A 84 1.92 -7.99 2.17
N TYR A 85 2.27 -7.44 1.00
CA TYR A 85 2.35 -6.00 0.77
C TYR A 85 0.97 -5.37 0.49
N ARG A 86 -0.03 -6.17 0.13
CA ARG A 86 -1.41 -5.69 -0.02
C ARG A 86 -2.25 -6.16 1.16
N PHE A 87 -3.09 -5.25 1.65
CA PHE A 87 -3.98 -5.51 2.78
C PHE A 87 -4.81 -6.77 2.54
N ASP A 88 -5.58 -6.81 1.46
CA ASP A 88 -6.55 -7.87 1.08
C ASP A 88 -5.92 -9.24 0.81
N TYR A 89 -4.64 -9.33 0.42
CA TYR A 89 -3.98 -10.61 0.16
C TYR A 89 -3.27 -11.23 1.36
N ALA A 90 -2.90 -10.44 2.38
CA ALA A 90 -2.19 -10.98 3.53
C ALA A 90 -2.92 -12.15 4.24
N PRO A 91 -4.27 -12.14 4.43
CA PRO A 91 -4.98 -13.29 4.98
C PRO A 91 -4.87 -14.56 4.12
N TYR A 92 -4.85 -14.40 2.79
CA TYR A 92 -4.71 -15.52 1.86
C TYR A 92 -3.32 -16.16 1.95
N THR A 93 -2.27 -15.40 2.25
CA THR A 93 -0.96 -15.96 2.59
C THR A 93 -1.05 -16.96 3.74
N TRP A 94 -1.76 -16.61 4.81
CA TRP A 94 -1.92 -17.50 5.95
C TRP A 94 -2.75 -18.74 5.62
N GLU A 95 -3.78 -18.59 4.78
CA GLU A 95 -4.56 -19.72 4.29
C GLU A 95 -3.69 -20.73 3.52
N LEU A 96 -2.85 -20.25 2.59
CA LEU A 96 -1.94 -21.11 1.83
C LEU A 96 -0.94 -21.82 2.73
N VAL A 97 -0.36 -21.13 3.72
CA VAL A 97 0.56 -21.73 4.70
C VAL A 97 -0.14 -22.83 5.51
N LYS A 98 -1.36 -22.57 6.00
CA LYS A 98 -2.14 -23.57 6.74
C LYS A 98 -2.53 -24.79 5.91
N ASN A 99 -2.73 -24.63 4.61
CA ASN A 99 -3.24 -25.68 3.73
C ASN A 99 -2.14 -26.46 3.02
N LEU A 100 -0.91 -25.93 2.97
CA LEU A 100 0.23 -26.65 2.41
C LEU A 100 0.53 -27.91 3.23
N ARG A 101 0.38 -29.08 2.62
CA ARG A 101 0.72 -30.38 3.22
C ARG A 101 2.05 -30.94 2.69
N SER A 102 2.33 -30.68 1.41
CA SER A 102 3.50 -31.16 0.69
C SER A 102 3.77 -30.27 -0.53
N GLY A 103 5.00 -30.26 -1.03
CA GLY A 103 5.41 -29.47 -2.20
C GLY A 103 6.43 -28.39 -1.86
N ARG A 104 6.48 -27.34 -2.68
CA ARG A 104 7.44 -26.24 -2.54
C ARG A 104 6.72 -24.94 -2.21
N ALA A 105 7.12 -24.29 -1.13
CA ALA A 105 6.79 -22.89 -0.88
C ALA A 105 7.92 -22.01 -1.44
N LEU A 106 7.58 -21.04 -2.28
CA LEU A 106 8.54 -20.09 -2.85
C LEU A 106 8.27 -18.70 -2.29
N PHE A 107 9.33 -18.04 -1.82
CA PHE A 107 9.31 -16.65 -1.38
C PHE A 107 10.26 -15.87 -2.28
N THR A 108 9.84 -14.68 -2.70
CA THR A 108 10.60 -13.86 -3.65
C THR A 108 10.95 -12.51 -3.04
N GLN A 109 12.01 -11.89 -3.56
CA GLN A 109 12.43 -10.55 -3.22
C GLN A 109 12.79 -9.83 -4.52
N PRO A 110 12.13 -8.71 -4.87
CA PRO A 110 12.50 -7.93 -6.05
C PRO A 110 13.87 -7.25 -5.88
N ALA A 111 14.43 -6.78 -6.99
CA ALA A 111 15.64 -5.95 -6.94
C ALA A 111 15.36 -4.61 -6.23
N MET A 112 16.38 -4.07 -5.57
CA MET A 112 16.28 -2.75 -4.91
C MET A 112 16.04 -1.63 -5.94
N PRO A 113 15.34 -0.54 -5.57
CA PRO A 113 14.79 -0.24 -4.25
C PRO A 113 13.49 -0.98 -3.93
N MET A 114 13.30 -1.32 -2.64
CA MET A 114 12.08 -1.93 -2.07
C MET A 114 11.44 -1.02 -1.02
#